data_AF-A0A660V5R1-F1
#
_entry.id   AF-A0A660V5R1-F1
#
_cell.length_a   1.000
_cell.length_b   1.000
_cell.length_c   1.000
_cell.angle_alpha   90.00
_cell.angle_beta   90.00
_cell.angle_gamma   90.00
#
_symmetry.space_group_name_H-M   'P 1'
#
loop_
_entity.id
_entity.type
_entity.pdbx_description
1 polymer ?
#
loop_
_entity_poly.entity_id
_entity_poly.type
_entity_poly.pdbx_seq_one_letter_code
_entity_poly.pdbx_strand_id
1 'polypeptide(L)' 'VGRRLDFITQEMLREANTIASKSSDTTINQSVIEMKCAIDRIKEQVQNVE' A
#
# COMPACT_ATOMS: atom_id res chain seq x y z
N VAL A 1 -7.15 -11.91 -13.68
CA VAL A 1 -6.66 -10.51 -13.56
C VAL A 1 -6.40 -10.16 -12.09
N GLY A 2 -7.29 -10.52 -11.17
CA GLY A 2 -7.13 -10.28 -9.74
C GLY A 2 -5.80 -10.77 -9.13
N ARG A 3 -5.37 -12.02 -9.37
CA ARG A 3 -4.05 -12.52 -8.88
C ARG A 3 -2.83 -11.63 -9.17
N ARG A 4 -2.78 -10.97 -10.33
CA ARG A 4 -1.69 -10.04 -10.69
C ARG A 4 -1.82 -8.73 -9.91
N LEU A 5 -3.05 -8.24 -9.75
CA LEU A 5 -3.31 -7.03 -8.99
C LEU A 5 -3.08 -7.26 -7.49
N ASP A 6 -3.42 -8.44 -6.96
CA ASP A 6 -3.14 -8.82 -5.57
C ASP A 6 -1.63 -8.78 -5.29
N PHE A 7 -0.82 -9.39 -6.16
CA PHE A 7 0.63 -9.28 -6.09
C PHE A 7 1.11 -7.81 -6.09
N ILE A 8 0.58 -6.97 -6.98
CA ILE A 8 0.96 -5.54 -7.03
C ILE A 8 0.59 -4.83 -5.72
N THR A 9 -0.61 -5.05 -5.17
CA THR A 9 -1.01 -4.43 -3.89
C THR A 9 -0.11 -4.86 -2.74
N GLN A 10 0.35 -6.11 -2.72
CA GLN A 10 1.31 -6.60 -1.73
C GLN A 10 2.68 -5.92 -1.88
N GLU A 11 3.18 -5.78 -3.10
CA GLU A 11 4.47 -5.09 -3.33
C GLU A 11 4.38 -3.60 -3.00
N MET A 12 3.27 -2.93 -3.30
CA MET A 12 3.04 -1.53 -2.88
C MET A 12 3.04 -1.39 -1.36
N LEU A 13 2.41 -2.31 -0.63
CA LEU A 13 2.41 -2.29 0.83
C LEU A 13 3.81 -2.53 1.41
N ARG A 14 4.60 -3.40 0.78
CA ARG A 14 6.01 -3.62 1.16
C ARG A 14 6.81 -2.33 1.01
N GLU A 15 6.65 -1.63 -0.11
CA GLU A 15 7.38 -0.39 -0.37
C GLU A 15 6.97 0.73 0.61
N ALA A 16 5.67 0.88 0.89
CA ALA A 16 5.19 1.81 1.90
C ALA A 16 5.79 1.55 3.29
N ASN A 17 5.98 0.28 3.67
CA ASN A 17 6.66 -0.09 4.91
C ASN A 17 8.15 0.26 4.89
N THR A 18 8.84 0.04 3.77
CA THR A 18 10.24 0.45 3.60
C THR A 18 10.39 1.95 3.80
N ILE A 19 9.56 2.77 3.15
CA ILE A 19 9.58 4.23 3.27
C ILE A 19 9.40 4.67 4.73
N ALA A 20 8.37 4.17 5.43
CA ALA A 20 8.15 4.49 6.85
C ALA A 20 9.35 4.06 7.73
N SER A 21 9.93 2.90 7.47
CA SER A 21 11.07 2.39 8.27
C SER A 21 12.38 3.18 8.07
N LYS A 22 12.47 3.94 6.98
CA LYS A 22 13.66 4.72 6.59
C LYS A 22 13.46 6.22 6.70
N SER A 23 12.26 6.67 7.03
CA SER A 23 11.95 8.09 7.23
C SER A 23 11.77 8.43 8.71
N SER A 24 12.55 9.38 9.20
CA SER A 24 12.36 10.01 10.51
C SER A 24 11.45 11.24 10.45
N ASP A 25 11.07 11.70 9.26
CA ASP A 25 10.25 12.88 9.07
C ASP A 25 8.76 12.56 9.33
N THR A 26 8.14 13.34 10.21
CA THR A 26 6.73 13.16 10.61
C THR A 26 5.76 13.38 9.46
N THR A 27 6.05 14.33 8.56
CA THR A 27 5.23 14.61 7.37
C THR A 27 5.27 13.44 6.41
N ILE A 28 6.46 12.87 6.18
CA ILE A 28 6.59 11.66 5.34
C ILE A 28 5.82 10.50 5.96
N ASN A 29 5.93 10.29 7.27
CA ASN A 29 5.19 9.23 7.95
C ASN A 29 3.68 9.41 7.85
N GLN A 30 3.17 10.64 7.92
CA GLN A 30 1.76 10.93 7.71
C GLN A 30 1.31 10.57 6.27
N SER A 31 2.09 10.96 5.27
CA SER A 31 1.82 10.58 3.87
C SER A 31 1.86 9.07 3.66
N VAL A 32 2.74 8.33 4.36
CA VAL A 32 2.78 6.86 4.29
C VAL A 32 1.52 6.24 4.88
N ILE A 33 0.96 6.79 5.95
CA ILE A 33 -0.31 6.31 6.52
C ILE A 33 -1.43 6.44 5.49
N GLU A 34 -1.55 7.61 4.84
CA GLU A 34 -2.55 7.84 3.79
C GLU A 34 -2.37 6.89 2.60
N MET A 35 -1.12 6.67 2.17
CA MET A 35 -0.78 5.72 1.13
C MET A 35 -1.19 4.29 1.49
N LYS A 36 -0.93 3.84 2.73
CA LYS A 36 -1.37 2.52 3.20
C LYS A 36 -2.89 2.37 3.16
N CYS A 37 -3.64 3.38 3.61
CA CYS A 37 -5.10 3.39 3.51
C CYS A 37 -5.58 3.31 2.05
N ALA A 38 -4.91 4.00 1.11
CA ALA A 38 -5.25 3.90 -0.31
C ALA A 38 -4.97 2.50 -0.87
N ILE A 39 -3.85 1.87 -0.49
CA ILE A 39 -3.51 0.50 -0.89
C ILE A 39 -4.54 -0.50 -0.37
N ASP A 40 -4.99 -0.36 0.88
CA ASP A 40 -6.03 -1.23 1.45
C ASP A 40 -7.35 -1.12 0.65
N ARG A 41 -7.76 0.10 0.28
CA ARG A 41 -8.95 0.29 -0.57
C ARG A 41 -8.78 -0.36 -1.94
N ILE A 42 -7.58 -0.28 -2.54
CA ILE A 42 -7.30 -0.97 -3.82
C ILE A 42 -7.40 -2.47 -3.62
N LYS A 43 -6.83 -3.01 -2.54
CA LYS A 43 -6.87 -4.44 -2.24
C LYS A 43 -8.31 -4.96 -2.09
N GLU A 44 -9.19 -4.22 -1.44
CA GLU A 44 -10.63 -4.53 -1.39
C GLU A 44 -11.25 -4.59 -2.80
N GLN A 45 -10.93 -3.61 -3.67
CA GLN A 45 -11.43 -3.64 -5.05
C GLN A 45 -10.88 -4.82 -5.85
N VAL A 46 -9.61 -5.18 -5.64
CA VAL A 46 -8.97 -6.34 -6.29
C VAL A 46 -9.67 -7.65 -5.92
N GLN A 47 -10.04 -7.81 -4.64
CA GLN A 47 -10.78 -8.98 -4.16
C GLN A 47 -12.20 -9.05 -4.74
N ASN A 48 -12.84 -7.91 -5.02
CA ASN A 48 -14.17 -7.88 -5.61
C ASN A 48 -14.20 -8.23 -7.11
N VAL A 49 -13.05 -8.21 -7.80
CA VAL A 49 -12.92 -8.51 -9.24
C VAL A 49 -12.21 -9.84 -9.54
N GLU A 50 -11.85 -10.59 -8.49
CA GLU A 50 -11.51 -12.02 -8.60
C GLU A 50 -12.75 -12.88 -8.82
#